data_AF-A0A0C3ECL9-F1
#
_entry.id   AF-A0A0C3ECL9-F1
#
_cell.length_a   1.000
_cell.length_b   1.000
_cell.length_c   1.000
_cell.angle_alpha   90.00
_cell.angle_beta   90.00
_cell.angle_gamma   90.00
#
_symmetry.space_group_name_H-M   'P 1'
#
loop_
_entity.id
_entity.type
_entity.pdbx_description
1 polymer ?
#
loop_
_entity_poly.entity_id
_entity_poly.type
_entity_poly.pdbx_seq_one_letter_code
_entity_poly.pdbx_strand_id
1 'polypeptide(L)'
;FVFDGPNQPMPKPGREVKAAPLLLVQCFQDMLTAFGFSWHVAPGSADAELAQLNLRGLVDVMVTDGEHVLLFGTVSVLRSKTSLPQAGMFEDMQIYTSDAIKHSVHLTQGGLVLMALMCSSDYNVGIPGCDVDVACQLACYGFGDSLLQAALMLPFLQFMEYIVNWCCNLCDALSTDPRGYQQQLHHGLTQVIQSELLQFPDLPAVALYASPLTLWS
;
A
#
# COMPACT_ATOMS: atom_id res chain seq x y z
N PHE A 1 -16.89 -8.81 9.15
CA PHE A 1 -16.52 -9.11 7.75
C PHE A 1 -16.68 -7.85 6.91
N VAL A 2 -15.70 -7.51 6.09
CA VAL A 2 -15.76 -6.32 5.22
C VAL A 2 -15.70 -6.77 3.78
N PHE A 3 -16.63 -6.27 2.97
CA PHE A 3 -16.76 -6.55 1.55
C PHE A 3 -16.34 -5.34 0.74
N ASP A 4 -15.84 -5.58 -0.47
CA ASP A 4 -15.53 -4.52 -1.42
C ASP A 4 -16.77 -3.76 -1.88
N GLY A 5 -16.56 -2.47 -2.10
CA GLY A 5 -17.58 -1.52 -2.52
C GLY A 5 -17.70 -1.37 -4.04
N PRO A 6 -18.71 -0.60 -4.49
CA PRO A 6 -18.92 -0.32 -5.90
C PRO A 6 -17.84 0.59 -6.50
N ASN A 7 -17.14 1.39 -5.69
CA ASN A 7 -16.15 2.36 -6.16
C ASN A 7 -14.72 1.88 -5.91
N GLN A 8 -14.45 0.59 -6.18
CA GLN A 8 -13.08 0.09 -6.14
C GLN A 8 -12.20 0.89 -7.12
N PRO A 9 -11.00 1.30 -6.70
CA PRO A 9 -10.04 1.90 -7.62
C PRO A 9 -9.70 0.90 -8.74
N MET A 10 -9.52 1.45 -9.95
CA MET A 10 -9.14 0.63 -11.09
C MET A 10 -7.78 -0.04 -10.81
N PRO A 11 -7.66 -1.35 -11.04
CA PRO A 11 -6.38 -2.04 -10.90
C PRO A 11 -5.40 -1.54 -11.97
N LYS A 12 -4.10 -1.78 -11.73
CA LYS A 12 -3.07 -1.53 -12.75
C LYS A 12 -3.40 -2.25 -14.08
N PRO A 13 -2.96 -1.69 -15.22
CA PRO A 13 -3.19 -2.31 -16.52
C PRO A 13 -2.73 -3.77 -16.56
N GLY A 14 -3.59 -4.66 -17.08
CA GLY A 14 -3.30 -6.09 -17.23
C GLY A 14 -3.64 -6.97 -16.02
N ARG A 15 -4.10 -6.39 -14.91
CA ARG A 15 -4.66 -7.15 -13.77
C ARG A 15 -6.18 -7.19 -13.86
N GLU A 16 -6.73 -8.39 -13.99
CA GLU A 16 -8.17 -8.61 -13.85
C GLU A 16 -8.56 -8.75 -12.39
N VAL A 17 -9.54 -7.96 -11.94
CA VAL A 17 -10.19 -8.17 -10.65
C VAL A 17 -11.29 -9.21 -10.85
N LYS A 18 -11.10 -10.40 -10.26
CA LYS A 18 -12.14 -11.43 -10.24
C LYS A 18 -13.19 -11.05 -9.20
N ALA A 19 -14.25 -10.38 -9.63
CA ALA A 19 -15.39 -10.13 -8.77
C ALA A 19 -16.12 -11.45 -8.46
N ALA A 20 -16.42 -11.68 -7.18
CA ALA A 20 -17.27 -12.80 -6.79
C ALA A 20 -18.69 -12.60 -7.37
N PRO A 21 -19.38 -13.67 -7.80
CA PRO A 21 -20.75 -13.57 -8.27
C PRO A 21 -21.66 -12.94 -7.19
N LEU A 22 -22.52 -11.99 -7.58
CA LEU A 22 -23.40 -11.25 -6.65
C LEU A 22 -24.22 -12.18 -5.74
N LEU A 23 -24.77 -13.26 -6.29
CA LEU A 23 -25.54 -14.24 -5.51
C LEU A 23 -24.70 -14.93 -4.44
N LEU A 24 -23.43 -15.19 -4.71
CA LEU A 24 -22.53 -15.83 -3.73
C LEU A 24 -22.23 -14.86 -2.58
N VAL A 25 -22.01 -13.58 -2.89
CA VAL A 25 -21.82 -12.52 -1.88
C VAL A 25 -23.06 -12.41 -0.99
N GLN A 26 -24.26 -12.36 -1.59
CA GLN A 26 -25.50 -12.24 -0.85
C GLN A 26 -25.78 -13.46 0.05
N CYS A 27 -25.63 -14.68 -0.47
CA CYS A 27 -25.77 -15.90 0.32
C CYS A 27 -24.79 -15.94 1.50
N PHE A 28 -23.57 -15.43 1.30
CA PHE A 28 -22.58 -15.35 2.37
C PHE A 28 -22.96 -14.30 3.42
N GLN A 29 -23.48 -13.13 3.03
CA GLN A 29 -24.00 -12.13 3.96
C GLN A 29 -25.18 -12.64 4.79
N ASP A 30 -26.10 -13.37 4.16
CA ASP A 30 -27.23 -14.01 4.85
C ASP A 30 -26.72 -15.05 5.86
N MET A 31 -25.73 -15.86 5.47
CA MET A 31 -25.09 -16.80 6.36
C MET A 31 -24.45 -16.09 7.56
N LEU A 32 -23.63 -15.05 7.33
CA LEU A 32 -23.01 -14.27 8.41
C LEU A 32 -24.05 -13.74 9.40
N THR A 33 -25.16 -13.20 8.86
CA THR A 33 -26.28 -12.69 9.66
C THR A 33 -26.93 -13.80 10.50
N ALA A 34 -27.17 -14.96 9.90
CA ALA A 34 -27.75 -16.12 10.59
C ALA A 34 -26.86 -16.66 11.73
N PHE A 35 -25.54 -16.55 11.59
CA PHE A 35 -24.57 -16.89 12.64
C PHE A 35 -24.32 -15.75 13.65
N GLY A 36 -24.98 -14.60 13.50
CA GLY A 36 -24.84 -13.45 14.40
C GLY A 36 -23.55 -12.62 14.18
N PHE A 37 -22.87 -12.81 13.05
CA PHE A 37 -21.70 -12.01 12.69
C PHE A 37 -22.10 -10.71 11.99
N SER A 38 -21.38 -9.63 12.31
CA SER A 38 -21.53 -8.35 11.61
C SER A 38 -20.76 -8.34 10.29
N TRP A 39 -21.38 -7.74 9.28
CA TRP A 39 -20.74 -7.46 8.02
C TRP A 39 -20.95 -6.01 7.57
N HIS A 40 -20.04 -5.53 6.74
CA HIS A 40 -20.01 -4.17 6.22
C HIS A 40 -19.54 -4.18 4.76
N VAL A 41 -20.08 -3.29 3.94
CA VAL A 41 -19.63 -3.08 2.56
C VAL A 41 -18.91 -1.74 2.51
N ALA A 42 -17.61 -1.79 2.22
CA ALA A 42 -16.77 -0.60 2.10
C ALA A 42 -17.28 0.31 0.98
N PRO A 43 -16.99 1.62 1.01
CA PRO A 43 -17.26 2.51 -0.13
C PRO A 43 -16.39 2.19 -1.35
N GLY A 44 -15.13 1.78 -1.10
CA GLY A 44 -14.13 1.42 -2.10
C GLY A 44 -13.52 0.04 -1.84
N SER A 45 -12.26 -0.01 -1.41
CA SER A 45 -11.57 -1.26 -1.10
C SER A 45 -11.84 -1.73 0.34
N ALA A 46 -12.13 -3.02 0.51
CA ALA A 46 -12.29 -3.65 1.83
C ALA A 46 -11.01 -3.53 2.68
N ASP A 47 -9.83 -3.63 2.06
CA ASP A 47 -8.55 -3.53 2.75
C ASP A 47 -8.31 -2.13 3.33
N ALA A 48 -8.65 -1.09 2.57
CA ALA A 48 -8.53 0.28 3.03
C ALA A 48 -9.52 0.57 4.18
N GLU A 49 -10.76 0.08 4.06
CA GLU A 49 -11.78 0.22 5.10
C GLU A 49 -11.39 -0.52 6.39
N LEU A 50 -10.87 -1.75 6.28
CA LEU A 50 -10.35 -2.52 7.40
C LEU A 50 -9.16 -1.84 8.07
N ALA A 51 -8.24 -1.26 7.30
CA ALA A 51 -7.13 -0.48 7.86
C ALA A 51 -7.63 0.72 8.67
N GLN A 52 -8.65 1.44 8.19
CA GLN A 52 -9.27 2.54 8.95
C GLN A 52 -10.00 2.08 10.21
N LEU A 53 -10.73 0.97 10.14
CA LEU A 53 -11.34 0.35 11.32
C LEU A 53 -10.29 0.00 12.38
N ASN A 54 -9.14 -0.54 11.95
CA ASN A 54 -8.05 -0.91 12.86
C ASN A 54 -7.37 0.32 13.47
N LEU A 55 -7.06 1.32 12.65
CA LEU A 55 -6.49 2.60 13.11
C LEU A 55 -7.36 3.31 14.15
N ARG A 56 -8.68 3.15 14.07
CA ARG A 56 -9.65 3.76 14.98
C ARG A 56 -9.95 2.91 16.22
N GLY A 57 -9.36 1.73 16.33
CA GLY A 57 -9.63 0.81 17.44
C GLY A 57 -11.02 0.18 17.40
N LEU A 58 -11.68 0.16 16.23
CA LEU A 58 -12.95 -0.56 16.04
C LEU A 58 -12.74 -2.06 15.81
N VAL A 59 -11.54 -2.44 15.35
CA VAL A 59 -11.06 -3.82 15.30
C VAL A 59 -9.63 -3.89 15.81
N ASP A 60 -9.30 -4.88 16.63
CA ASP A 60 -7.96 -5.02 17.21
C ASP A 60 -6.95 -5.57 16.19
N VAL A 61 -7.39 -6.54 15.39
CA VAL A 61 -6.56 -7.26 14.42
C VAL A 61 -7.35 -7.48 13.15
N MET A 62 -6.72 -7.23 12.01
CA MET A 62 -7.26 -7.51 10.70
C MET A 62 -6.75 -8.85 10.18
N VAL A 63 -7.66 -9.67 9.65
CA VAL A 63 -7.33 -10.90 8.92
C VAL A 63 -7.63 -10.66 7.45
N THR A 64 -6.61 -10.72 6.60
CA THR A 64 -6.76 -10.45 5.16
C THR A 64 -5.65 -11.12 4.37
N ASP A 65 -6.02 -11.63 3.18
CA ASP A 65 -5.08 -12.09 2.18
C ASP A 65 -4.57 -10.94 1.28
N GLY A 66 -5.15 -9.74 1.43
CA GLY A 66 -4.81 -8.56 0.63
C GLY A 66 -3.37 -8.13 0.85
N GLU A 67 -2.58 -8.07 -0.23
CA GLU A 67 -1.12 -7.93 -0.20
C GLU A 67 -0.66 -6.57 0.36
N HIS A 68 -1.47 -5.53 0.18
CA HIS A 68 -1.08 -4.12 0.32
C HIS A 68 -1.71 -3.38 1.51
N VAL A 69 -2.33 -4.11 2.42
CA VAL A 69 -3.04 -3.54 3.58
C VAL A 69 -2.16 -2.69 4.52
N LEU A 70 -0.86 -2.98 4.56
CA LEU A 70 0.12 -2.19 5.34
C LEU A 70 0.34 -0.79 4.74
N LEU A 71 0.04 -0.58 3.46
CA LEU A 71 0.17 0.71 2.78
C LEU A 71 -0.87 1.74 3.28
N PHE A 72 -2.02 1.26 3.75
CA PHE A 72 -3.10 2.09 4.30
C PHE A 72 -2.89 2.46 5.79
N GLY A 73 -1.73 2.15 6.36
CA GLY A 73 -1.37 2.56 7.72
C GLY A 73 -1.95 1.66 8.83
N THR A 74 -2.40 0.44 8.51
CA THR A 74 -2.91 -0.51 9.50
C THR A 74 -1.90 -0.80 10.62
N VAL A 75 -2.40 -1.07 11.83
CA VAL A 75 -1.59 -1.29 13.03
C VAL A 75 -1.22 -2.77 13.20
N SER A 76 -2.16 -3.68 12.95
CA SER A 76 -1.97 -5.12 13.20
C SER A 76 -2.67 -5.99 12.16
N VAL A 77 -1.90 -6.87 11.51
CA VAL A 77 -2.37 -7.80 10.47
C VAL A 77 -2.03 -9.23 10.85
N LEU A 78 -3.01 -10.12 10.78
CA LEU A 78 -2.85 -11.56 10.91
C LEU A 78 -2.92 -12.20 9.52
N ARG A 79 -1.89 -12.96 9.14
CA ARG A 79 -1.86 -13.73 7.88
C ARG A 79 -1.57 -15.20 8.12
N SER A 80 -2.20 -16.03 7.31
CA SER A 80 -1.90 -17.46 7.20
C SER A 80 -0.69 -17.68 6.29
N LYS A 81 0.27 -18.53 6.70
CA LYS A 81 1.40 -18.91 5.82
C LYS A 81 0.99 -19.80 4.65
N THR A 82 -0.15 -20.50 4.74
CA THR A 82 -0.59 -21.47 3.74
C THR A 82 -1.75 -20.91 2.92
N SER A 83 -1.60 -20.92 1.59
CA SER A 83 -2.60 -20.49 0.60
C SER A 83 -3.86 -21.37 0.55
N LEU A 84 -3.88 -22.47 1.30
CA LEU A 84 -5.03 -23.36 1.49
C LEU A 84 -5.05 -23.80 2.95
N PRO A 85 -6.18 -23.67 3.67
CA PRO A 85 -6.34 -24.37 4.94
C PRO A 85 -6.39 -25.87 4.62
N GLN A 86 -5.28 -26.58 4.85
CA GLN A 86 -5.38 -28.02 5.04
C GLN A 86 -6.27 -28.22 6.26
N ALA A 87 -7.40 -28.89 6.07
CA ALA A 87 -8.42 -29.07 7.09
C ALA A 87 -7.79 -29.55 8.41
N GLY A 88 -7.82 -28.69 9.43
CA GLY A 88 -7.41 -29.02 10.79
C GLY A 88 -6.11 -28.41 11.31
N MET A 89 -5.31 -27.72 10.49
CA MET A 89 -4.03 -27.12 10.94
C MET A 89 -4.06 -25.58 10.85
N PHE A 90 -4.55 -24.93 11.91
CA PHE A 90 -4.42 -23.47 12.11
C PHE A 90 -3.05 -23.09 12.71
N GLU A 91 -2.01 -23.88 12.45
CA GLU A 91 -0.79 -23.86 13.27
C GLU A 91 0.20 -22.75 12.87
N ASP A 92 0.01 -22.10 11.72
CA ASP A 92 0.98 -21.14 11.18
C ASP A 92 0.37 -19.79 10.81
N MET A 93 -0.14 -19.08 11.81
CA MET A 93 -0.51 -17.67 11.69
C MET A 93 0.68 -16.75 12.03
N GLN A 94 0.90 -15.72 11.22
CA GLN A 94 1.89 -14.67 11.45
C GLN A 94 1.17 -13.35 11.76
N ILE A 95 1.65 -12.67 12.80
CA ILE A 95 1.20 -11.34 13.15
C ILE A 95 2.26 -10.34 12.71
N TYR A 96 1.83 -9.37 11.91
CA TYR A 96 2.61 -8.23 11.49
C TYR A 96 2.05 -6.99 12.18
N THR A 97 2.86 -6.33 13.00
CA THR A 97 2.48 -5.04 13.60
C THR A 97 3.31 -3.92 12.99
N SER A 98 2.69 -2.75 12.82
CA SER A 98 3.39 -1.55 12.30
C SER A 98 4.59 -1.21 13.18
N ASP A 99 4.48 -1.35 14.50
CA ASP A 99 5.59 -1.22 15.43
C ASP A 99 6.71 -2.21 15.17
N ALA A 100 6.42 -3.51 15.04
CA ALA A 100 7.46 -4.50 14.76
C ALA A 100 8.15 -4.24 13.43
N ILE A 101 7.40 -3.88 12.38
CA ILE A 101 7.97 -3.56 11.06
C ILE A 101 8.89 -2.34 11.16
N LYS A 102 8.42 -1.27 11.81
CA LYS A 102 9.20 -0.04 11.98
C LYS A 102 10.50 -0.27 12.74
N HIS A 103 10.51 -1.11 13.78
CA HIS A 103 11.71 -1.32 14.60
C HIS A 103 12.63 -2.43 14.08
N SER A 104 12.11 -3.44 13.38
CA SER A 104 12.91 -4.55 12.88
C SER A 104 13.56 -4.26 11.53
N VAL A 105 12.81 -3.64 10.61
CA VAL A 105 13.25 -3.39 9.23
C VAL A 105 13.31 -1.89 8.88
N HIS A 106 13.06 -1.00 9.84
CA HIS A 106 13.14 0.46 9.66
C HIS A 106 12.18 1.00 8.59
N LEU A 107 11.07 0.31 8.33
CA LEU A 107 10.08 0.70 7.35
C LEU A 107 8.85 1.34 8.02
N THR A 108 8.56 2.57 7.62
CA THR A 108 7.35 3.31 7.95
C THR A 108 6.26 3.09 6.90
N GLN A 109 5.03 3.54 7.17
CA GLN A 109 3.97 3.54 6.14
C GLN A 109 4.42 4.29 4.89
N GLY A 110 5.01 5.49 5.03
CA GLY A 110 5.51 6.25 3.91
C GLY A 110 6.60 5.49 3.15
N GLY A 111 7.52 4.84 3.86
CA GLY A 111 8.53 3.96 3.27
C GLY A 111 7.93 2.82 2.44
N LEU A 112 6.93 2.13 2.97
CA LEU A 112 6.24 1.06 2.24
C LEU A 112 5.48 1.59 1.01
N VAL A 113 4.85 2.78 1.10
CA VAL A 113 4.20 3.44 -0.04
C VAL A 113 5.22 3.78 -1.13
N LEU A 114 6.40 4.29 -0.76
CA LEU A 114 7.47 4.52 -1.73
C LEU A 114 7.88 3.22 -2.42
N MET A 115 8.07 2.14 -1.66
CA MET A 115 8.40 0.84 -2.23
C MET A 115 7.34 0.35 -3.21
N ALA A 116 6.05 0.52 -2.88
CA ALA A 116 4.93 0.15 -3.74
C ALA A 116 4.85 0.97 -5.04
N LEU A 117 5.28 2.24 -5.01
CA LEU A 117 5.39 3.10 -6.20
C LEU A 117 6.60 2.73 -7.06
N MET A 118 7.67 2.18 -6.47
CA MET A 118 8.90 1.84 -7.18
C MET A 118 8.86 0.41 -7.77
N CYS A 119 8.38 -0.58 -7.02
CA CYS A 119 8.50 -2.01 -7.36
C CYS A 119 7.23 -2.64 -7.94
N SER A 120 6.24 -1.83 -8.35
CA SER A 120 4.89 -2.24 -8.74
C SER A 120 3.99 -2.54 -7.54
N SER A 121 2.71 -2.20 -7.67
CA SER A 121 1.67 -2.51 -6.69
C SER A 121 0.33 -2.76 -7.38
N ASP A 122 -0.77 -2.81 -6.63
CA ASP A 122 -2.13 -2.94 -7.19
C ASP A 122 -2.52 -1.76 -8.09
N TYR A 123 -2.02 -0.57 -7.78
CA TYR A 123 -2.43 0.68 -8.43
C TYR A 123 -1.39 1.28 -9.37
N ASN A 124 -0.15 0.78 -9.35
CA ASN A 124 0.94 1.33 -10.16
C ASN A 124 1.83 0.23 -10.76
N VAL A 125 2.39 0.49 -11.94
CA VAL A 125 3.24 -0.46 -12.68
C VAL A 125 4.65 -0.57 -12.09
N GLY A 126 5.13 0.46 -11.41
CA GLY A 126 6.49 0.58 -10.89
C GLY A 126 7.46 1.24 -11.88
N ILE A 127 8.70 1.40 -11.43
CA ILE A 127 9.82 1.84 -12.26
C ILE A 127 10.46 0.58 -12.87
N PRO A 128 10.55 0.48 -14.21
CA PRO A 128 11.21 -0.64 -14.86
C PRO A 128 12.66 -0.82 -14.37
N GLY A 129 13.00 -2.04 -13.95
CA GLY A 129 14.33 -2.39 -13.43
C GLY A 129 14.60 -1.95 -11.99
N CYS A 130 13.60 -1.45 -11.26
CA CYS A 130 13.74 -1.17 -9.84
C CYS A 130 13.48 -2.42 -8.99
N ASP A 131 14.52 -2.90 -8.32
CA ASP A 131 14.44 -4.02 -7.40
C ASP A 131 14.02 -3.60 -5.99
N VAL A 132 13.46 -4.55 -5.23
CA VAL A 132 12.95 -4.33 -3.86
C VAL A 132 14.04 -3.83 -2.91
N ASP A 133 15.28 -4.28 -3.09
CA ASP A 133 16.41 -3.86 -2.25
C ASP A 133 16.71 -2.36 -2.41
N VAL A 134 16.68 -1.86 -3.65
CA VAL A 134 16.91 -0.44 -3.96
C VAL A 134 15.78 0.41 -3.39
N ALA A 135 14.54 -0.04 -3.55
CA ALA A 135 13.38 0.66 -3.02
C ALA A 135 13.37 0.69 -1.48
N CYS A 136 13.78 -0.41 -0.83
CA CYS A 136 13.93 -0.49 0.62
C CYS A 136 15.01 0.47 1.13
N GLN A 137 16.17 0.54 0.46
CA GLN A 137 17.23 1.49 0.81
C GLN A 137 16.75 2.94 0.66
N LEU A 138 16.01 3.26 -0.40
CA LEU A 138 15.42 4.59 -0.59
C LEU A 138 14.34 4.93 0.44
N ALA A 139 13.57 3.93 0.91
CA ALA A 139 12.61 4.14 1.99
C ALA A 139 13.30 4.66 3.27
N CYS A 140 14.52 4.18 3.57
CA CYS A 140 15.32 4.64 4.72
C CYS A 140 15.77 6.11 4.63
N TYR A 141 15.76 6.73 3.45
CA TYR A 141 16.05 8.16 3.30
C TYR A 141 14.91 9.06 3.77
N GLY A 142 13.70 8.52 3.97
CA GLY A 142 12.51 9.26 4.41
C GLY A 142 11.73 9.91 3.27
N PHE A 143 12.07 9.63 2.01
CA PHE A 143 11.35 10.17 0.84
C PHE A 143 9.87 9.76 0.82
N GLY A 144 9.58 8.55 1.27
CA GLY A 144 8.21 8.04 1.35
C GLY A 144 7.36 8.77 2.39
N ASP A 145 7.93 9.03 3.57
CA ASP A 145 7.24 9.79 4.63
C ASP A 145 7.01 11.24 4.21
N SER A 146 8.02 11.88 3.60
CA SER A 146 7.89 13.25 3.14
C SER A 146 6.85 13.40 2.02
N LEU A 147 6.80 12.42 1.09
CA LEU A 147 5.80 12.38 0.02
C LEU A 147 4.39 12.20 0.58
N LEU A 148 4.19 11.23 1.48
CA LEU A 148 2.89 10.95 2.08
C LEU A 148 2.39 12.14 2.90
N GLN A 149 3.26 12.75 3.70
CA GLN A 149 2.94 13.95 4.47
C GLN A 149 2.58 15.13 3.55
N ALA A 150 3.34 15.35 2.48
CA ALA A 150 3.04 16.40 1.51
C ALA A 150 1.69 16.19 0.83
N ALA A 151 1.36 14.96 0.44
CA ALA A 151 0.09 14.62 -0.19
C ALA A 151 -1.12 14.86 0.74
N LEU A 152 -0.94 14.67 2.05
CA LEU A 152 -1.99 14.88 3.06
C LEU A 152 -2.15 16.35 3.47
N MET A 153 -1.07 17.12 3.47
CA MET A 153 -1.03 18.43 4.14
C MET A 153 -0.98 19.63 3.17
N LEU A 154 -0.46 19.45 1.95
CA LEU A 154 -0.28 20.57 1.02
C LEU A 154 -1.50 20.75 0.11
N PRO A 155 -1.90 22.00 -0.17
CA PRO A 155 -2.82 22.29 -1.26
C PRO A 155 -2.27 21.83 -2.61
N PHE A 156 -3.15 21.47 -3.55
CA PHE A 156 -2.78 20.88 -4.84
C PHE A 156 -1.63 21.60 -5.56
N LEU A 157 -1.69 22.93 -5.71
CA LEU A 157 -0.66 23.67 -6.44
C LEU A 157 0.72 23.57 -5.75
N GLN A 158 0.76 23.69 -4.42
CA GLN A 158 2.00 23.56 -3.65
C GLN A 158 2.52 22.13 -3.67
N PHE A 159 1.62 21.14 -3.66
CA PHE A 159 1.99 19.74 -3.81
C PHE A 159 2.66 19.47 -5.16
N MET A 160 2.13 20.02 -6.26
CA MET A 160 2.74 19.87 -7.58
C MET A 160 4.15 20.48 -7.65
N GLU A 161 4.36 21.66 -7.06
CA GLU A 161 5.69 22.27 -6.95
C GLU A 161 6.65 21.45 -6.07
N TYR A 162 6.12 20.88 -4.98
CA TYR A 162 6.87 20.00 -4.09
C TYR A 162 7.35 18.73 -4.82
N ILE A 163 6.49 18.10 -5.61
CA ILE A 163 6.80 16.85 -6.32
C ILE A 163 8.01 17.02 -7.26
N VAL A 164 8.13 18.16 -7.95
CA VAL A 164 9.28 18.41 -8.84
C VAL A 164 10.59 18.37 -8.05
N ASN A 165 10.67 19.10 -6.94
CA ASN A 165 11.86 19.12 -6.09
C ASN A 165 12.11 17.76 -5.42
N TRP A 166 11.04 17.08 -4.99
CA TRP A 166 11.10 15.76 -4.39
C TRP A 166 11.70 14.72 -5.37
N CYS A 167 11.26 14.72 -6.63
CA CYS A 167 11.81 13.85 -7.67
C CYS A 167 13.29 14.14 -7.94
N CYS A 168 13.69 15.41 -8.01
CA CYS A 168 15.09 15.79 -8.17
C CYS A 168 15.95 15.24 -7.01
N ASN A 169 15.51 15.44 -5.77
CA ASN A 169 16.24 14.96 -4.59
C ASN A 169 16.34 13.43 -4.54
N LEU A 170 15.29 12.72 -4.95
CA LEU A 170 15.30 11.26 -5.05
C LEU A 170 16.29 10.77 -6.10
N CYS A 171 16.30 11.40 -7.28
CA CYS A 171 17.27 11.13 -8.36
C CYS A 171 18.71 11.43 -7.94
N ASP A 172 18.93 12.50 -7.19
CA ASP A 172 20.24 12.84 -6.64
C ASP A 172 20.70 11.80 -5.62
N ALA A 173 19.78 11.32 -4.76
CA ALA A 173 20.09 10.26 -3.81
C ALA A 173 20.46 8.95 -4.50
N LEU A 174 19.74 8.55 -5.55
CA LEU A 174 20.05 7.38 -6.40
C LEU A 174 21.43 7.47 -7.08
N SER A 175 21.91 8.69 -7.32
CA SER A 175 23.13 8.96 -8.09
C SER A 175 24.36 9.26 -7.24
N THR A 176 24.17 9.68 -5.98
CA THR A 176 25.26 10.13 -5.09
C THR A 176 25.36 9.36 -3.79
N ASP A 177 24.32 8.59 -3.43
CA ASP A 177 24.19 7.87 -2.16
C ASP A 177 24.67 8.70 -0.94
N PRO A 178 24.03 9.86 -0.66
CA PRO A 178 24.60 10.86 0.23
C PRO A 178 24.71 10.40 1.69
N ARG A 179 24.01 9.33 2.09
CA ARG A 179 24.08 8.76 3.45
C ARG A 179 24.74 7.38 3.51
N GLY A 180 25.23 6.83 2.38
CA GLY A 180 25.87 5.52 2.39
C GLY A 180 24.91 4.34 2.53
N TYR A 181 23.61 4.54 2.30
CA TYR A 181 22.62 3.47 2.44
C TYR A 181 22.58 2.55 1.22
N GLN A 182 23.08 3.01 0.07
CA GLN A 182 23.15 2.25 -1.16
C GLN A 182 24.55 1.68 -1.34
N GLN A 183 24.65 0.35 -1.35
CA GLN A 183 25.95 -0.29 -1.60
C GLN A 183 26.43 -0.12 -3.06
N GLN A 184 25.55 0.35 -3.97
CA GLN A 184 25.82 0.61 -5.39
C GLN A 184 24.99 1.80 -5.91
N LEU A 185 25.51 2.53 -6.91
CA LEU A 185 24.83 3.67 -7.54
C LEU A 185 23.95 3.21 -8.71
N HIS A 186 22.75 3.79 -8.85
CA HIS A 186 21.74 3.33 -9.80
C HIS A 186 21.42 4.38 -10.88
N HIS A 187 22.42 4.82 -11.63
CA HIS A 187 22.28 5.83 -12.68
C HIS A 187 21.25 5.47 -13.78
N GLY A 188 21.06 4.17 -14.05
CA GLY A 188 20.03 3.70 -14.99
C GLY A 188 18.60 4.01 -14.53
N LEU A 189 18.34 3.90 -13.23
CA LEU A 189 17.03 4.25 -12.65
C LEU A 189 16.79 5.75 -12.73
N THR A 190 17.81 6.56 -12.44
CA THR A 190 17.74 8.02 -12.58
C THR A 190 17.37 8.43 -14.01
N GLN A 191 18.00 7.82 -15.03
CA GLN A 191 17.65 8.09 -16.43
C GLN A 191 16.21 7.70 -16.77
N VAL A 192 15.72 6.57 -16.26
CA VAL A 192 14.34 6.13 -16.49
C VAL A 192 13.35 7.10 -15.86
N ILE A 193 13.58 7.53 -14.61
CA ILE A 193 12.72 8.49 -13.90
C ILE A 193 12.73 9.87 -14.57
N GLN A 194 13.90 10.34 -15.03
CA GLN A 194 14.04 11.64 -15.67
C GLN A 194 13.58 11.65 -17.14
N SER A 195 13.38 10.49 -17.75
CA SER A 195 12.89 10.42 -19.13
C SER A 195 11.45 10.91 -19.20
N GLU A 196 11.10 11.68 -20.25
CA GLU A 196 9.73 12.16 -20.48
C GLU A 196 8.70 11.02 -20.68
N LEU A 197 9.17 9.77 -20.76
CA LEU A 197 8.35 8.58 -20.97
C LEU A 197 7.77 7.99 -19.67
N LEU A 198 8.31 8.33 -18.50
CA LEU A 198 7.81 7.84 -17.21
C LEU A 198 7.36 9.00 -16.32
N GLN A 199 6.06 9.11 -16.06
CA GLN A 199 5.54 10.02 -15.03
C GLN A 199 5.69 9.35 -13.66
N PHE A 200 6.78 9.65 -12.96
CA PHE A 200 7.02 9.21 -11.59
C PHE A 200 7.11 10.41 -10.63
N PRO A 201 6.47 10.35 -9.44
CA PRO A 201 5.61 9.27 -8.97
C PRO A 201 4.22 9.32 -9.63
N ASP A 202 3.54 8.17 -9.64
CA ASP A 202 2.15 8.07 -10.09
C ASP A 202 1.23 8.74 -9.07
N LEU A 203 0.84 9.98 -9.35
CA LEU A 203 0.06 10.82 -8.45
C LEU A 203 -1.32 10.22 -8.10
N PRO A 204 -2.08 9.64 -9.05
CA PRO A 204 -3.25 8.84 -8.71
C PRO A 204 -2.98 7.75 -7.67
N ALA A 205 -1.92 6.96 -7.82
CA ALA A 205 -1.57 5.93 -6.85
C ALA A 205 -1.18 6.51 -5.48
N VAL A 206 -0.44 7.62 -5.45
CA VAL A 206 -0.13 8.35 -4.21
C VAL A 206 -1.41 8.78 -3.49
N ALA A 207 -2.38 9.34 -4.22
CA ALA A 207 -3.65 9.78 -3.65
C ALA A 207 -4.47 8.62 -3.07
N LEU A 208 -4.47 7.45 -3.73
CA LEU A 208 -5.17 6.26 -3.25
C LEU A 208 -4.62 5.73 -1.92
N TYR A 209 -3.30 5.79 -1.71
CA TYR A 209 -2.68 5.36 -0.45
C TYR A 209 -2.76 6.44 0.64
N ALA A 210 -2.67 7.72 0.27
CA ALA A 210 -2.75 8.83 1.21
C ALA A 210 -4.17 9.01 1.75
N SER A 211 -5.15 9.05 0.86
CA SER A 211 -6.55 9.33 1.17
C SER A 211 -7.46 8.31 0.50
N PRO A 212 -7.43 7.04 0.93
CA PRO A 212 -8.28 6.01 0.34
C PRO A 212 -9.76 6.34 0.53
N LEU A 213 -10.61 5.86 -0.38
CA LEU A 213 -12.06 5.99 -0.25
C LEU A 213 -12.60 5.02 0.81
N THR A 214 -12.97 5.56 1.96
CA THR A 214 -13.48 4.83 3.14
C THR A 214 -14.70 5.55 3.72
N LEU A 215 -15.34 5.00 4.75
CA LEU A 215 -16.47 5.64 5.43
C LEU A 215 -16.16 7.01 6.05
N TRP A 216 -14.89 7.37 6.17
CA TRP A 216 -14.45 8.60 6.82
C TRP A 216 -13.71 9.56 5.90
N SER A 217 -13.78 9.29 4.59
CA SER A 217 -13.20 10.12 3.55
C SER A 217 -14.16 11.22 3.11
#